data_AF-A0AAD9NJT7-F1
#
_entry.id   AF-A0AAD9NJT7-F1
#
_cell.length_a   1.000
_cell.length_b   1.000
_cell.length_c   1.000
_cell.angle_alpha   90.00
_cell.angle_beta   90.00
_cell.angle_gamma   90.00
#
_symmetry.space_group_name_H-M   'P 1'
#
loop_
_entity.id
_entity.type
_entity.pdbx_description
1 polymer ?
#
loop_
_entity_poly.entity_id
_entity_poly.type
_entity_poly.pdbx_seq_one_letter_code
_entity_poly.pdbx_strand_id
1 'polypeptide(L)'
;MTTKTLHISEDNLSGLGYEILCKFWLNEFPLWSLMISSSYSLMAITIERYMGIVHPFLHHTSFSKRRVLLMASAAWWPGPILMLCFLVSTSGIINGRCYSMAIFVSSTWKNVSGVVLFVVEYLLPITVFITCYSRMFIRLRKQVHPQATNIGNELSAQNVRVRRNILKTLLLVIIAYVLCNSFNQLTFLAFNFGAPLDFNGYYYDFTVIAMFANCCINPFVYVLQYRPYQNELRKVFCKRDAAVDVDLS
;
A
#
# COMPACT_ATOMS: atom_id res chain seq x y z
N MET A 1 -20.68 17.24 6.50
CA MET A 1 -19.98 18.11 7.47
C MET A 1 -19.79 17.29 8.73
N THR A 2 -18.60 16.76 8.98
CA THR A 2 -18.38 15.76 10.04
C THR A 2 -17.92 16.48 11.29
N THR A 3 -18.86 16.79 12.17
CA THR A 3 -18.53 17.21 13.53
C THR A 3 -18.46 15.96 14.38
N LYS A 4 -17.26 15.43 14.63
CA LYS A 4 -17.08 14.42 15.69
C LYS A 4 -17.11 15.16 17.02
N THR A 5 -18.32 15.30 17.56
CA THR A 5 -18.55 15.92 18.87
C THR A 5 -18.30 14.86 19.94
N LEU A 6 -17.10 14.85 20.49
CA LEU A 6 -16.95 14.34 21.85
C LEU A 6 -17.37 15.48 22.78
N HIS A 7 -18.52 15.31 23.44
CA HIS A 7 -18.88 16.08 24.63
C HIS A 7 -17.94 15.63 25.76
N ILE A 8 -16.71 16.12 25.74
CA ILE A 8 -15.80 15.98 26.87
C ILE A 8 -16.18 17.13 27.80
N SER A 9 -16.68 16.81 29.00
CA SER A 9 -16.87 17.79 30.08
C SER A 9 -15.59 18.61 30.19
N GLU A 10 -15.71 19.94 30.21
CA GLU A 10 -14.62 20.92 30.23
C GLU A 10 -13.59 20.72 31.37
N ASP A 11 -13.81 19.77 32.27
CA ASP A 11 -13.15 19.71 33.57
C ASP A 11 -11.87 18.86 33.65
N ASN A 12 -11.49 18.05 32.64
CA ASN A 12 -10.39 17.08 32.84
C ASN A 12 -9.31 16.97 31.76
N LEU A 13 -9.43 17.65 30.61
CA LEU A 13 -8.39 17.62 29.57
C LEU A 13 -7.88 19.04 29.32
N SER A 14 -6.59 19.29 29.55
CA SER A 14 -5.97 20.57 29.22
C SER A 14 -6.25 20.92 27.76
N GLY A 15 -6.42 22.21 27.43
CA GLY A 15 -6.76 22.64 26.06
C GLY A 15 -5.84 22.04 24.98
N LEU A 16 -4.56 21.83 25.32
CA LEU A 16 -3.58 21.13 24.48
C LEU A 16 -3.93 19.66 24.24
N GLY A 17 -4.37 18.93 25.26
CA GLY A 17 -4.80 17.53 25.13
C GLY A 17 -6.02 17.37 24.23
N TYR A 18 -6.98 18.29 24.30
CA TYR A 18 -8.15 18.29 23.41
C TYR A 18 -7.76 18.58 21.96
N GLU A 19 -6.82 19.49 21.73
CA GLU A 19 -6.30 19.78 20.39
C GLU A 19 -5.54 18.59 19.80
N ILE A 20 -4.71 17.91 20.59
CA ILE A 20 -4.03 16.67 20.17
C ILE A 20 -5.05 15.58 19.85
N LEU A 21 -6.05 15.36 20.71
CA LEU A 21 -7.08 14.34 20.50
C LEU A 21 -7.89 14.61 19.22
N CYS A 22 -8.25 15.87 18.99
CA CYS A 22 -8.94 16.31 17.77
C CYS A 22 -8.10 16.07 16.52
N LYS A 23 -6.87 16.60 16.49
CA LYS A 23 -6.02 16.56 15.31
C LYS A 23 -5.48 15.17 15.01
N PHE A 24 -5.12 14.41 16.03
CA PHE A 24 -4.49 13.09 15.90
C PHE A 24 -5.53 11.97 15.83
N TRP A 25 -6.45 11.87 16.80
CA TRP A 25 -7.33 10.69 16.88
C TRP A 25 -8.64 10.86 16.12
N LEU A 26 -9.35 11.98 16.33
CA LEU A 26 -10.68 12.19 15.73
C LEU A 26 -10.63 12.34 14.21
N ASN A 27 -9.56 12.93 13.67
CA ASN A 27 -9.31 13.01 12.23
C ASN A 27 -8.76 11.73 11.61
N GLU A 28 -8.66 10.64 12.38
CA GLU A 28 -8.15 9.35 11.88
C GLU A 28 -6.73 9.47 11.30
N PHE A 29 -5.92 10.42 11.77
CA PHE A 29 -4.58 10.68 11.24
C PHE A 29 -3.70 9.42 11.18
N PRO A 30 -3.63 8.57 12.24
CA PRO A 30 -2.84 7.34 12.20
C PRO A 30 -3.31 6.39 11.10
N LEU A 31 -4.63 6.29 10.90
CA LEU A 31 -5.21 5.40 9.91
C LEU A 31 -4.75 5.81 8.51
N TRP A 32 -5.06 7.04 8.10
CA TRP A 32 -4.74 7.54 6.76
C TRP A 32 -3.22 7.55 6.52
N SER A 33 -2.43 7.95 7.52
CA SER A 33 -0.97 7.94 7.43
C SER A 33 -0.41 6.54 7.18
N LEU A 34 -0.88 5.54 7.94
CA LEU A 34 -0.39 4.16 7.81
C LEU A 34 -0.82 3.52 6.48
N MET A 35 -2.00 3.87 5.97
CA MET A 35 -2.46 3.39 4.67
C MET A 35 -1.59 3.91 3.51
N ILE A 36 -1.24 5.19 3.56
CA ILE A 36 -0.30 5.77 2.58
C ILE A 36 1.07 5.10 2.72
N SER A 37 1.62 5.01 3.92
CA SER A 37 2.92 4.38 4.17
C SER A 37 2.97 2.91 3.71
N SER A 38 1.87 2.16 3.85
CA SER A 38 1.73 0.82 3.29
C SER A 38 1.80 0.82 1.76
N SER A 39 1.14 1.78 1.11
CA SER A 39 1.16 1.92 -0.36
C SER A 39 2.57 2.21 -0.87
N TYR A 40 3.28 3.12 -0.21
CA TYR A 40 4.67 3.45 -0.53
C TYR A 40 5.62 2.29 -0.25
N SER A 41 5.36 1.49 0.79
CA SER A 41 6.11 0.26 1.05
C SER A 41 5.93 -0.75 -0.09
N LEU A 42 4.70 -0.92 -0.58
CA LEU A 42 4.42 -1.79 -1.73
C LEU A 42 5.09 -1.29 -3.02
N MET A 43 5.16 0.02 -3.22
CA MET A 43 5.94 0.62 -4.32
C MET A 43 7.44 0.36 -4.16
N ALA A 44 8.01 0.57 -2.97
CA ALA A 44 9.42 0.33 -2.71
C ALA A 44 9.80 -1.14 -2.99
N ILE A 45 8.96 -2.06 -2.54
CA ILE A 45 9.10 -3.49 -2.82
C ILE A 45 9.00 -3.76 -4.34
N THR A 46 8.05 -3.14 -5.03
CA THR A 46 7.92 -3.26 -6.49
C THR A 46 9.17 -2.76 -7.22
N ILE A 47 9.74 -1.64 -6.78
CA ILE A 47 10.97 -1.06 -7.34
C ILE A 47 12.16 -1.99 -7.11
N GLU A 48 12.30 -2.56 -5.91
CA GLU A 48 13.32 -3.59 -5.62
C GLU A 48 13.20 -4.77 -6.60
N ARG A 49 11.99 -5.30 -6.78
CA ARG A 49 11.75 -6.41 -7.74
C ARG A 49 12.07 -6.01 -9.17
N TYR A 50 11.67 -4.81 -9.58
CA TYR A 50 11.98 -4.27 -10.89
C TYR A 50 13.50 -4.24 -11.12
N MET A 51 14.26 -3.69 -10.17
CA MET A 51 15.71 -3.64 -10.25
C MET A 51 16.32 -5.04 -10.31
N GLY A 52 15.86 -5.97 -9.48
CA GLY A 52 16.38 -7.35 -9.47
C GLY A 52 16.10 -8.15 -10.75
N ILE A 53 14.98 -7.90 -11.44
CA ILE A 53 14.59 -8.64 -12.66
C ILE A 53 15.12 -7.96 -13.92
N VAL A 54 15.01 -6.64 -14.01
CA VAL A 54 15.35 -5.88 -15.23
C VAL A 54 16.82 -5.51 -15.26
N HIS A 55 17.40 -5.17 -14.11
CA HIS A 55 18.79 -4.69 -13.97
C HIS A 55 19.58 -5.50 -12.93
N PRO A 56 19.77 -6.82 -13.10
CA PRO A 56 20.32 -7.70 -12.07
C PRO A 56 21.73 -7.32 -11.60
N PHE A 57 22.59 -6.82 -12.50
CA PHE A 57 23.93 -6.36 -12.15
C PHE A 57 23.91 -5.12 -11.24
N LEU A 58 23.06 -4.14 -11.56
CA LEU A 58 22.86 -2.95 -10.72
C LEU A 58 22.19 -3.31 -9.40
N HIS A 59 21.28 -4.29 -9.39
CA HIS A 59 20.65 -4.74 -8.15
C HIS A 59 21.68 -5.35 -7.19
N HIS A 60 22.56 -6.23 -7.71
CA HIS A 60 23.58 -6.89 -6.89
C HIS A 60 24.57 -5.89 -6.26
N THR A 61 24.94 -4.83 -6.99
CA THR A 61 25.87 -3.81 -6.47
C THR A 61 25.17 -2.72 -5.65
N SER A 62 23.88 -2.47 -5.90
CA SER A 62 23.16 -1.34 -5.31
C SER A 62 22.31 -1.69 -4.09
N PHE A 63 21.85 -2.93 -3.91
CA PHE A 63 20.97 -3.33 -2.80
C PHE A 63 21.75 -3.89 -1.61
N SER A 64 22.55 -3.05 -0.96
CA SER A 64 23.12 -3.39 0.35
C SER A 64 22.05 -3.33 1.45
N LYS A 65 22.22 -4.09 2.55
CA LYS A 65 21.31 -4.08 3.70
C LYS A 65 20.99 -2.65 4.19
N ARG A 66 22.00 -1.79 4.22
CA ARG A 66 21.85 -0.37 4.62
C ARG A 66 20.91 0.39 3.68
N ARG A 67 21.05 0.21 2.36
CA ARG A 67 20.21 0.90 1.37
C ARG A 67 18.78 0.39 1.38
N VAL A 68 18.57 -0.92 1.57
CA VAL A 68 17.23 -1.49 1.76
C VAL A 68 16.56 -0.91 3.01
N LEU A 69 17.29 -0.82 4.12
CA LEU A 69 16.75 -0.23 5.35
C LEU A 69 16.41 1.26 5.17
N LEU A 70 17.25 2.01 4.43
CA LEU A 70 16.98 3.41 4.08
C LEU A 70 15.76 3.56 3.16
N MET A 71 15.58 2.67 2.18
CA MET A 71 14.40 2.68 1.32
C MET A 71 13.13 2.35 2.12
N ALA A 72 13.21 1.37 3.01
CA ALA A 72 12.11 1.00 3.89
C ALA A 72 11.74 2.16 4.83
N SER A 73 12.72 2.81 5.47
CA SER A 73 12.44 3.97 6.32
C SER A 73 11.90 5.15 5.52
N ALA A 74 12.44 5.43 4.34
CA ALA A 74 11.95 6.49 3.46
C ALA A 74 10.50 6.26 3.00
N ALA A 75 10.07 5.01 2.83
CA ALA A 75 8.69 4.68 2.45
C ALA A 75 7.65 4.96 3.55
N TRP A 76 8.07 5.12 4.81
CA TRP A 76 7.16 5.32 5.95
C TRP A 76 6.79 6.78 6.20
N TRP A 77 7.59 7.72 5.72
CA TRP A 77 7.41 9.14 5.98
C TRP A 77 6.37 9.87 5.10
N PRO A 78 6.15 9.49 3.82
CA PRO A 78 5.20 10.18 2.95
C PRO A 78 3.79 10.28 3.55
N GLY A 79 3.28 9.21 4.17
CA GLY A 79 1.94 9.21 4.78
C GLY A 79 1.78 10.23 5.91
N PRO A 80 2.54 10.12 7.01
CA PRO A 80 2.50 11.09 8.10
C PRO A 80 2.74 12.53 7.66
N ILE A 81 3.69 12.77 6.75
CA ILE A 81 4.01 14.12 6.28
C ILE A 81 2.82 14.70 5.50
N LEU A 82 2.29 13.95 4.54
CA LEU A 82 1.19 14.39 3.69
C LEU A 82 -0.07 14.67 4.52
N MET A 83 -0.41 13.74 5.41
CA MET A 83 -1.58 13.88 6.29
C MET A 83 -1.42 15.01 7.31
N LEU A 84 -0.22 15.23 7.84
CA LEU A 84 0.03 16.33 8.75
C LEU A 84 -0.15 17.67 8.04
N CYS A 85 0.47 17.84 6.86
CA CYS A 85 0.33 19.05 6.06
C CYS A 85 -1.13 19.32 5.67
N PHE A 86 -1.86 18.27 5.28
CA PHE A 86 -3.26 18.39 4.91
C PHE A 86 -4.16 18.72 6.11
N LEU A 87 -4.09 17.96 7.19
CA LEU A 87 -4.99 18.14 8.34
C LEU A 87 -4.72 19.43 9.12
N VAL A 88 -3.47 19.88 9.23
CA VAL A 88 -3.15 21.17 9.87
C VAL A 88 -3.81 22.35 9.15
N SER A 89 -3.95 22.26 7.82
CA SER A 89 -4.56 23.32 7.01
C SER A 89 -6.07 23.15 6.80
N THR A 90 -6.67 22.03 7.23
CA THR A 90 -8.07 21.68 6.93
C THR A 90 -8.94 21.33 8.14
N SER A 91 -8.31 21.15 9.31
CA SER A 91 -8.97 20.67 10.52
C SER A 91 -8.55 21.47 11.75
N GLY A 92 -9.47 21.63 12.70
CA GLY A 92 -9.25 22.48 13.87
C GLY A 92 -10.44 22.50 14.83
N ILE A 93 -10.29 23.22 15.94
CA ILE A 93 -11.33 23.37 16.95
C ILE A 93 -11.99 24.74 16.77
N ILE A 94 -13.32 24.75 16.64
CA ILE A 94 -14.13 25.96 16.60
C ILE A 94 -15.24 25.82 17.63
N ASN A 95 -15.37 26.77 18.56
CA ASN A 95 -16.39 26.77 19.63
C ASN A 95 -16.43 25.45 20.42
N GLY A 96 -15.26 24.93 20.82
CA GLY A 96 -15.15 23.69 21.59
C GLY A 96 -15.50 22.42 20.81
N ARG A 97 -15.68 22.50 19.48
CA ARG A 97 -15.97 21.34 18.63
C ARG A 97 -14.85 21.09 17.64
N CYS A 98 -14.46 19.83 17.50
CA CYS A 98 -13.49 19.38 16.50
C CYS A 98 -14.14 19.31 15.10
N TYR A 99 -13.56 20.04 14.15
CA TYR A 99 -13.94 20.02 12.75
C TYR A 99 -12.87 19.31 11.94
N SER A 100 -13.27 18.24 11.26
CA SER A 100 -12.42 17.43 10.38
C SER A 100 -12.68 17.79 8.92
N MET A 101 -11.62 18.10 8.17
CA MET A 101 -11.68 18.35 6.71
C MET A 101 -12.79 19.33 6.32
N ALA A 102 -12.97 20.39 7.12
CA ALA A 102 -14.07 21.34 6.98
C ALA A 102 -13.61 22.80 6.95
N ILE A 103 -12.35 23.07 7.32
CA ILE A 103 -11.81 24.42 7.40
C ILE A 103 -10.90 24.64 6.20
N PHE A 104 -11.44 25.10 5.07
CA PHE A 104 -10.62 25.41 3.90
C PHE A 104 -10.41 26.91 3.77
N VAL A 105 -9.15 27.34 3.60
CA VAL A 105 -8.79 28.76 3.42
C VAL A 105 -9.45 29.37 2.18
N SER A 106 -9.60 28.58 1.12
CA SER A 106 -10.31 28.96 -0.10
C SER A 106 -10.81 27.73 -0.86
N SER A 107 -11.80 27.92 -1.75
CA SER A 107 -12.25 26.85 -2.66
C SER A 107 -11.13 26.38 -3.58
N THR A 108 -10.23 27.27 -3.98
CA THR A 108 -9.03 26.91 -4.76
C THR A 108 -8.11 25.98 -3.96
N TRP A 109 -7.86 26.29 -2.68
CA TRP A 109 -7.04 25.44 -1.82
C TRP A 109 -7.66 24.06 -1.63
N LYS A 110 -8.99 23.98 -1.44
CA LYS A 110 -9.73 22.72 -1.39
C LYS A 110 -9.50 21.89 -2.67
N ASN A 111 -9.71 22.46 -3.84
CA ASN A 111 -9.52 21.75 -5.11
C ASN A 111 -8.07 21.29 -5.31
N VAL A 112 -7.09 22.17 -5.06
CA VAL A 112 -5.66 21.87 -5.23
C VAL A 112 -5.22 20.78 -4.28
N SER A 113 -5.57 20.86 -3.00
CA SER A 113 -5.23 19.83 -2.02
C SER A 113 -5.85 18.48 -2.37
N GLY A 114 -7.12 18.44 -2.79
CA GLY A 114 -7.76 17.22 -3.30
C GLY A 114 -7.04 16.60 -4.49
N VAL A 115 -6.63 17.40 -5.48
CA VAL A 115 -5.85 16.92 -6.65
C VAL A 115 -4.48 16.42 -6.23
N VAL A 116 -3.78 17.14 -5.34
CA VAL A 116 -2.46 16.71 -4.85
C VAL A 116 -2.55 15.38 -4.14
N LEU A 117 -3.52 15.21 -3.23
CA LEU A 117 -3.75 13.95 -2.52
C LEU A 117 -4.06 12.82 -3.51
N PHE A 118 -4.97 13.04 -4.46
CA PHE A 118 -5.31 12.05 -5.49
C PHE A 118 -4.10 11.65 -6.35
N VAL A 119 -3.25 12.61 -6.74
CA VAL A 119 -2.06 12.31 -7.55
C VAL A 119 -1.04 11.52 -6.72
N VAL A 120 -0.75 11.96 -5.51
CA VAL A 120 0.31 11.42 -4.65
C VAL A 120 -0.08 10.06 -4.07
N GLU A 121 -1.33 9.89 -3.65
CA GLU A 121 -1.81 8.67 -3.00
C GLU A 121 -2.33 7.60 -3.96
N TYR A 122 -2.72 7.99 -5.19
CA TYR A 122 -3.38 7.07 -6.11
C TYR A 122 -2.67 6.98 -7.47
N LEU A 123 -2.57 8.07 -8.23
CA LEU A 123 -2.02 8.00 -9.59
C LEU A 123 -0.54 7.65 -9.63
N LEU A 124 0.27 8.19 -8.71
CA LEU A 124 1.70 7.95 -8.65
C LEU A 124 2.00 6.47 -8.32
N PRO A 125 1.41 5.85 -7.28
CA PRO A 125 1.55 4.42 -7.02
C PRO A 125 1.15 3.54 -8.21
N ILE A 126 0.01 3.82 -8.84
CA ILE A 126 -0.48 3.06 -9.99
C ILE A 126 0.48 3.14 -11.16
N THR A 127 1.00 4.34 -11.45
CA THR A 127 1.95 4.55 -12.54
C THR A 127 3.23 3.74 -12.31
N VAL A 128 3.76 3.75 -11.09
CA VAL A 128 4.92 2.93 -10.72
C VAL A 128 4.62 1.44 -10.88
N PHE A 129 3.46 0.97 -10.40
CA PHE A 129 3.04 -0.42 -10.58
C PHE A 129 2.94 -0.80 -12.06
N ILE A 130 2.18 -0.07 -12.88
CA ILE A 130 2.00 -0.40 -14.29
C ILE A 130 3.34 -0.44 -15.03
N THR A 131 4.19 0.57 -14.83
CA THR A 131 5.48 0.68 -15.52
C THR A 131 6.45 -0.43 -15.12
N CYS A 132 6.62 -0.67 -13.81
CA CYS A 132 7.50 -1.72 -13.30
C CYS A 132 7.04 -3.11 -13.76
N TYR A 133 5.75 -3.44 -13.61
CA TYR A 133 5.24 -4.78 -13.96
C TYR A 133 5.27 -5.05 -15.46
N SER A 134 4.94 -4.05 -16.28
CA SER A 134 5.03 -4.18 -17.73
C SER A 134 6.45 -4.53 -18.16
N ARG A 135 7.45 -3.79 -17.64
CA ARG A 135 8.86 -4.05 -17.97
C ARG A 135 9.38 -5.37 -17.42
N MET A 136 9.01 -5.74 -16.18
CA MET A 136 9.36 -7.03 -15.60
C MET A 136 8.79 -8.19 -16.44
N PHE A 137 7.53 -8.09 -16.87
CA PHE A 137 6.89 -9.12 -17.68
C PHE A 137 7.53 -9.26 -19.07
N ILE A 138 7.84 -8.15 -19.74
CA ILE A 138 8.56 -8.14 -21.01
C ILE A 138 9.93 -8.81 -20.85
N ARG A 139 10.68 -8.48 -19.78
CA ARG A 139 12.02 -9.04 -19.55
C ARG A 139 11.96 -10.55 -19.29
N LEU A 140 11.01 -11.02 -18.48
CA LEU A 140 10.83 -12.45 -18.23
C LEU A 140 10.40 -13.20 -19.50
N ARG A 141 9.55 -12.63 -20.35
CA ARG A 141 9.19 -13.27 -21.63
C ARG A 141 10.38 -13.42 -22.57
N LYS A 142 11.24 -12.40 -22.64
CA LYS A 142 12.48 -12.48 -23.43
C LYS A 142 13.46 -13.53 -22.90
N GLN A 143 13.50 -13.79 -21.60
CA GLN A 143 14.36 -14.83 -21.00
C GLN A 143 13.89 -16.26 -21.31
N VAL A 144 12.64 -16.46 -21.75
CA VAL A 144 12.10 -17.77 -22.14
C VAL A 144 12.35 -18.08 -23.63
N HIS A 145 12.91 -17.14 -24.41
CA HIS A 145 12.89 -17.21 -25.89
C HIS A 145 14.18 -16.76 -26.60
N PRO A 146 15.39 -16.97 -26.06
CA PRO A 146 16.38 -17.73 -26.85
C PRO A 146 17.45 -18.47 -26.02
N GLN A 147 17.60 -19.77 -26.30
CA GLN A 147 18.86 -20.57 -26.43
C GLN A 147 18.57 -22.03 -26.08
N ALA A 148 18.12 -22.76 -27.11
CA ALA A 148 18.13 -24.21 -27.12
C ALA A 148 19.57 -24.71 -27.20
N THR A 149 20.29 -24.74 -26.07
CA THR A 149 21.48 -25.59 -25.88
C THR A 149 21.83 -25.68 -24.39
N ASN A 150 21.93 -26.92 -23.90
CA ASN A 150 22.63 -27.39 -22.69
C ASN A 150 21.90 -27.45 -21.33
N ILE A 151 22.37 -28.43 -20.56
CA ILE A 151 21.86 -29.04 -19.30
C ILE A 151 21.70 -28.04 -18.13
N GLY A 152 22.19 -26.79 -18.25
CA GLY A 152 21.94 -25.70 -17.30
C GLY A 152 20.54 -25.04 -17.42
N ASN A 153 19.73 -25.46 -18.39
CA ASN A 153 18.45 -24.85 -18.72
C ASN A 153 17.31 -25.18 -17.75
N GLU A 154 17.31 -26.32 -17.06
CA GLU A 154 16.19 -26.68 -16.16
C GLU A 154 16.13 -25.81 -14.92
N LEU A 155 17.26 -25.61 -14.23
CA LEU A 155 17.35 -24.72 -13.07
C LEU A 155 17.04 -23.26 -13.45
N SER A 156 17.48 -22.83 -14.63
CA SER A 156 17.22 -21.49 -15.17
C SER A 156 15.74 -21.30 -15.52
N ALA A 157 15.13 -22.28 -16.19
CA ALA A 157 13.70 -22.28 -16.54
C ALA A 157 12.80 -22.36 -15.29
N GLN A 158 13.17 -23.18 -14.29
CA GLN A 158 12.48 -23.24 -13.01
C GLN A 158 12.53 -21.90 -12.29
N ASN A 159 13.69 -21.24 -12.26
CA ASN A 159 13.84 -19.91 -11.65
C ASN A 159 13.01 -18.84 -12.36
N VAL A 160 12.94 -18.86 -13.69
CA VAL A 160 12.07 -17.96 -14.47
C VAL A 160 10.58 -18.25 -14.19
N ARG A 161 10.19 -19.52 -14.10
CA ARG A 161 8.79 -19.92 -13.79
C ARG A 161 8.38 -19.44 -12.40
N VAL A 162 9.25 -19.60 -11.38
CA VAL A 162 8.97 -19.10 -10.02
C VAL A 162 8.86 -17.58 -10.01
N ARG A 163 9.77 -16.85 -10.68
CA ARG A 163 9.68 -15.38 -10.80
C ARG A 163 8.37 -14.95 -11.46
N ARG A 164 7.95 -15.64 -12.51
CA ARG A 164 6.67 -15.36 -13.20
C ARG A 164 5.47 -15.58 -12.28
N ASN A 165 5.45 -16.65 -11.48
CA ASN A 165 4.36 -16.91 -10.53
C ASN A 165 4.29 -15.84 -9.45
N ILE A 166 5.45 -15.41 -8.91
CA ILE A 166 5.50 -14.31 -7.95
C ILE A 166 4.94 -13.02 -8.57
N LEU A 167 5.35 -12.66 -9.80
CA LEU A 167 4.81 -11.48 -10.47
C LEU A 167 3.31 -11.58 -10.75
N LYS A 168 2.80 -12.76 -11.10
CA LYS A 168 1.36 -12.97 -11.30
C LYS A 168 0.58 -12.67 -10.01
N THR A 169 1.06 -13.16 -8.87
CA THR A 169 0.33 -12.89 -7.63
C THR A 169 0.45 -11.44 -7.19
N LEU A 170 1.63 -10.83 -7.36
CA LEU A 170 1.75 -9.39 -7.07
C LEU A 170 0.91 -8.52 -8.02
N LEU A 171 0.67 -8.97 -9.25
CA LEU A 171 -0.29 -8.31 -10.15
C LEU A 171 -1.72 -8.37 -9.59
N LEU A 172 -2.14 -9.49 -9.01
CA LEU A 172 -3.44 -9.60 -8.34
C LEU A 172 -3.54 -8.62 -7.16
N VAL A 173 -2.47 -8.50 -6.37
CA VAL A 173 -2.39 -7.53 -5.26
C VAL A 173 -2.59 -6.10 -5.77
N ILE A 174 -1.98 -5.75 -6.91
CA ILE A 174 -2.11 -4.42 -7.51
C ILE A 174 -3.51 -4.18 -8.06
N ILE A 175 -4.11 -5.16 -8.72
CA ILE A 175 -5.49 -5.05 -9.21
C ILE A 175 -6.43 -4.79 -8.03
N ALA A 176 -6.26 -5.54 -6.94
CA ALA A 176 -7.05 -5.33 -5.73
C ALA A 176 -6.78 -3.96 -5.11
N TYR A 177 -5.53 -3.49 -5.05
CA TYR A 177 -5.18 -2.14 -4.62
C TYR A 177 -5.92 -1.07 -5.44
N VAL A 178 -5.87 -1.17 -6.77
CA VAL A 178 -6.54 -0.23 -7.68
C VAL A 178 -8.04 -0.23 -7.42
N LEU A 179 -8.68 -1.39 -7.40
CA LEU A 179 -10.13 -1.50 -7.22
C LEU A 179 -10.58 -0.99 -5.85
N CYS A 180 -9.90 -1.41 -4.79
CA CYS A 180 -10.25 -1.05 -3.42
C CYS A 180 -10.03 0.45 -3.14
N ASN A 181 -8.91 1.00 -3.62
CA ASN A 181 -8.56 2.41 -3.39
C ASN A 181 -9.32 3.36 -4.33
N SER A 182 -9.76 2.90 -5.51
CA SER A 182 -10.54 3.70 -6.47
C SER A 182 -11.74 4.37 -5.83
N PHE A 183 -12.55 3.60 -5.09
CA PHE A 183 -13.81 4.10 -4.53
C PHE A 183 -13.57 5.27 -3.59
N ASN A 184 -12.60 5.14 -2.68
CA ASN A 184 -12.29 6.18 -1.72
C ASN A 184 -11.67 7.41 -2.40
N GLN A 185 -10.68 7.20 -3.26
CA GLN A 185 -9.93 8.28 -3.92
C GLN A 185 -10.79 9.10 -4.88
N LEU A 186 -11.67 8.45 -5.67
CA LEU A 186 -12.60 9.14 -6.57
C LEU A 186 -13.67 9.91 -5.80
N THR A 187 -14.19 9.33 -4.71
CA THR A 187 -15.18 9.98 -3.85
C THR A 187 -14.59 11.22 -3.19
N PHE A 188 -13.37 11.12 -2.67
CA PHE A 188 -12.68 12.23 -2.03
C PHE A 188 -12.31 13.33 -3.03
N LEU A 189 -11.89 12.97 -4.25
CA LEU A 189 -11.67 13.94 -5.32
C LEU A 189 -12.96 14.68 -5.67
N ALA A 190 -14.07 13.96 -5.84
CA ALA A 190 -15.38 14.56 -6.13
C ALA A 190 -15.83 15.51 -5.00
N PHE A 191 -15.62 15.14 -3.74
CA PHE A 191 -15.88 16.01 -2.59
C PHE A 191 -15.09 17.32 -2.64
N ASN A 192 -13.82 17.26 -3.06
CA ASN A 192 -12.99 18.44 -3.20
C ASN A 192 -13.57 19.40 -4.25
N PHE A 193 -14.10 18.88 -5.37
CA PHE A 193 -14.79 19.65 -6.41
C PHE A 193 -16.25 20.04 -6.10
N GLY A 194 -16.74 19.76 -4.89
CA GLY A 194 -18.05 20.22 -4.43
C GLY A 194 -19.17 19.19 -4.50
N ALA A 195 -18.89 17.93 -4.81
CA ALA A 195 -19.88 16.86 -4.66
C ALA A 195 -20.27 16.69 -3.17
N PRO A 196 -21.55 16.40 -2.88
CA PRO A 196 -21.97 16.13 -1.51
C PRO A 196 -21.33 14.82 -1.05
N LEU A 197 -20.67 14.87 0.11
CA LEU A 197 -20.14 13.68 0.78
C LEU A 197 -20.61 13.66 2.22
N ASP A 198 -21.30 12.58 2.58
CA ASP A 198 -21.63 12.27 3.95
C ASP A 198 -20.59 11.29 4.52
N PHE A 199 -19.73 11.80 5.39
CA PHE A 199 -18.68 11.04 6.06
C PHE A 199 -19.22 10.08 7.14
N ASN A 200 -20.51 10.16 7.48
CA ASN A 200 -21.18 9.18 8.36
C ASN A 200 -22.13 8.26 7.58
N GLY A 201 -22.14 8.36 6.25
CA GLY A 201 -23.01 7.57 5.39
C GLY A 201 -22.42 6.20 5.07
N TYR A 202 -23.29 5.21 4.87
CA TYR A 202 -22.91 3.83 4.52
C TYR A 202 -21.99 3.73 3.30
N TYR A 203 -22.11 4.66 2.35
CA TYR A 203 -21.25 4.70 1.17
C TYR A 203 -19.80 5.05 1.53
N TYR A 204 -19.59 6.05 2.40
CA TYR A 204 -18.25 6.40 2.86
C TYR A 204 -17.61 5.25 3.64
N ASP A 205 -18.36 4.64 4.57
CA ASP A 205 -17.92 3.47 5.33
C ASP A 205 -17.53 2.32 4.39
N PHE A 206 -18.34 2.04 3.36
CA PHE A 206 -17.98 1.07 2.34
C PHE A 206 -16.66 1.40 1.65
N THR A 207 -16.43 2.66 1.26
CA THR A 207 -15.16 3.04 0.62
C THR A 207 -13.95 2.84 1.53
N VAL A 208 -14.10 3.15 2.83
CA VAL A 208 -13.05 2.98 3.83
C VAL A 208 -12.80 1.48 4.07
N ILE A 209 -13.83 0.67 4.24
CA ILE A 209 -13.74 -0.80 4.40
C ILE A 209 -13.10 -1.45 3.18
N ALA A 210 -13.48 -1.02 1.96
CA ALA A 210 -12.85 -1.49 0.73
C ALA A 210 -11.35 -1.19 0.76
N MET A 211 -10.97 0.02 1.17
CA MET A 211 -9.56 0.40 1.33
C MET A 211 -8.83 -0.49 2.35
N PHE A 212 -9.47 -0.87 3.47
CA PHE A 212 -8.91 -1.81 4.46
C PHE A 212 -8.69 -3.22 3.91
N ALA A 213 -9.50 -3.67 2.94
CA ALA A 213 -9.27 -4.95 2.29
C ALA A 213 -7.88 -4.99 1.62
N ASN A 214 -7.33 -3.84 1.22
CA ASN A 214 -5.95 -3.75 0.74
C ASN A 214 -4.92 -4.15 1.82
N CYS A 215 -5.15 -3.77 3.08
CA CYS A 215 -4.28 -4.14 4.19
C CYS A 215 -4.26 -5.66 4.44
N CYS A 216 -5.38 -6.34 4.24
CA CYS A 216 -5.49 -7.80 4.34
C CYS A 216 -4.71 -8.54 3.23
N ILE A 217 -4.32 -7.83 2.17
CA ILE A 217 -3.59 -8.41 1.04
C ILE A 217 -2.07 -8.36 1.27
N ASN A 218 -1.58 -7.45 2.13
CA ASN A 218 -0.17 -7.32 2.47
C ASN A 218 0.48 -8.64 2.97
N PRO A 219 -0.15 -9.46 3.84
CA PRO A 219 0.37 -10.78 4.19
C PRO A 219 0.67 -11.67 2.98
N PHE A 220 -0.17 -11.66 1.94
CA PHE A 220 0.07 -12.45 0.73
C PHE A 220 1.33 -11.97 0.00
N VAL A 221 1.59 -10.66 -0.04
CA VAL A 221 2.82 -10.10 -0.60
C VAL A 221 4.04 -10.67 0.12
N TYR A 222 4.04 -10.68 1.45
CA TYR A 222 5.20 -11.15 2.23
C TYR A 222 5.38 -12.67 2.17
N VAL A 223 4.28 -13.42 2.34
CA VAL A 223 4.26 -14.89 2.25
C VAL A 223 4.79 -15.36 0.90
N LEU A 224 4.47 -14.64 -0.18
CA LEU A 224 4.88 -15.02 -1.52
C LEU A 224 6.27 -14.51 -1.90
N GLN A 225 6.82 -13.57 -1.14
CA GLN A 225 8.16 -13.03 -1.37
C GLN A 225 9.25 -13.83 -0.68
N TYR A 226 8.95 -14.46 0.45
CA TYR A 226 9.93 -15.21 1.22
C TYR A 226 9.94 -16.68 0.81
N ARG A 227 10.87 -17.07 -0.08
CA ARG A 227 11.03 -18.48 -0.50
C ARG A 227 11.23 -19.47 0.66
N PRO A 228 11.94 -19.14 1.75
CA PRO A 228 11.99 -20.02 2.91
C PRO A 228 10.60 -20.24 3.52
N TYR A 229 9.77 -19.20 3.59
CA TYR A 229 8.41 -19.30 4.14
C TYR A 229 7.48 -20.12 3.23
N GLN A 230 7.64 -20.02 1.91
CA GLN A 230 6.93 -20.90 0.96
C GLN A 230 7.30 -22.38 1.16
N ASN A 231 8.58 -22.67 1.42
CA ASN A 231 9.03 -24.02 1.68
C ASN A 231 8.49 -24.56 3.01
N GLU A 232 8.42 -23.73 4.06
CA GLU A 232 7.82 -24.10 5.34
C GLU A 232 6.30 -24.26 5.25
N LEU A 233 5.59 -23.36 4.57
CA LEU A 233 4.15 -23.53 4.29
C LEU A 233 3.89 -24.80 3.48
N ARG A 234 4.76 -25.15 2.53
CA ARG A 234 4.65 -26.41 1.79
C ARG A 234 4.89 -27.62 2.68
N LYS A 235 5.77 -27.54 3.68
CA LYS A 235 5.94 -28.61 4.68
C LYS A 235 4.75 -28.75 5.62
N VAL A 236 4.06 -27.65 5.93
CA VAL A 236 2.87 -27.65 6.80
C VAL A 236 1.61 -28.11 6.05
N PHE A 237 1.38 -27.59 4.84
CA PHE A 237 0.17 -27.84 4.05
C PHE A 237 0.31 -28.97 3.02
N CYS A 238 1.53 -29.36 2.63
CA CYS A 238 1.79 -30.54 1.82
C CYS A 238 2.55 -31.62 2.63
N LYS A 239 2.09 -31.93 3.85
CA LYS A 239 2.23 -33.32 4.32
C LYS A 239 1.25 -34.17 3.51
N ARG A 240 1.74 -34.74 2.41
CA ARG A 240 1.05 -35.83 1.74
C ARG A 240 2.06 -36.91 1.38
N ASP A 241 1.97 -37.96 2.19
CA ASP A 241 2.21 -39.37 1.90
C ASP A 241 3.61 -39.77 1.41
N ALA A 242 4.56 -39.82 2.35
CA ALA A 242 5.65 -40.80 2.30
C ALA A 242 5.42 -41.83 3.42
N ALA A 243 4.34 -42.59 3.27
CA ALA A 243 4.07 -43.80 4.04
C ALA A 243 3.48 -44.83 3.07
N VAL A 244 4.34 -45.37 2.20
CA VAL A 244 4.10 -46.64 1.50
C VAL A 244 5.43 -47.40 1.46
N ASP A 245 5.47 -48.42 2.32
CA ASP A 245 6.15 -49.71 2.24
C ASP A 245 7.67 -49.77 2.07
N VAL A 246 8.38 -49.99 3.20
CA VAL A 246 9.31 -51.11 3.32
C VAL A 246 9.20 -51.68 4.74
N ASP A 247 8.36 -52.69 4.91
CA ASP A 247 8.61 -53.83 5.80
C ASP A 247 7.51 -54.87 5.58
N LEU A 248 7.85 -55.98 4.91
CA LEU A 248 7.39 -57.34 5.25
C LEU A 248 8.03 -58.38 4.29
N SER A 249 8.73 -59.33 4.94
CA SER A 249 9.25 -60.63 4.49
C SER A 249 10.42 -60.69 3.51
#